data_AF-A0A965ZGL3-F1
#
_entry.id   AF-A0A965ZGL3-F1
#
_cell.length_a   1.000
_cell.length_b   1.000
_cell.length_c   1.000
_cell.angle_alpha   90.00
_cell.angle_beta   90.00
_cell.angle_gamma   90.00
#
_symmetry.space_group_name_H-M   'P 1'
#
loop_
_entity.id
_entity.type
_entity.pdbx_description
1 polymer ?
#
loop_
_entity_poly.entity_id
_entity_poly.type
_entity_poly.pdbx_seq_one_letter_code
_entity_poly.pdbx_strand_id
1 'polypeptide(L)'
;MFTAKIIRHRHKFHHYINDDLKSVKEETFFKIVFSAPDEFERFKDWIVQHGGEYKYNKDESRQEGSFPRVPEFEDEICWCDIMTYYLMHVAGYTFYSTIHPYKGEVYVKG
;
A
#
# COMPACT_ATOMS: atom_id res chain seq x y z
N MET A 1 12.50 -17.02 -4.36
CA MET A 1 11.07 -16.75 -4.12
C MET A 1 10.90 -15.78 -2.95
N PHE A 2 10.75 -14.50 -3.29
CA PHE A 2 10.41 -13.44 -2.36
C PHE A 2 8.90 -13.21 -2.37
N THR A 3 8.36 -12.75 -1.24
CA THR A 3 6.94 -12.45 -1.07
C THR A 3 6.78 -11.04 -0.51
N ALA A 4 5.74 -10.35 -0.97
CA ALA A 4 5.26 -9.11 -0.37
C ALA A 4 3.76 -9.27 -0.06
N LYS A 5 3.30 -8.67 1.05
CA LYS A 5 1.90 -8.69 1.45
C LYS A 5 1.43 -7.29 1.77
N ILE A 6 0.28 -6.92 1.24
CA ILE A 6 -0.44 -5.69 1.60
C ILE A 6 -1.70 -6.12 2.34
N ILE A 7 -1.78 -5.86 3.65
CA ILE A 7 -2.92 -6.24 4.47
C ILE A 7 -3.71 -4.97 4.77
N ARG A 8 -4.95 -4.86 4.26
CA ARG A 8 -5.80 -3.68 4.45
C ARG A 8 -6.85 -3.98 5.54
N HIS A 9 -6.79 -3.31 6.69
CA HIS A 9 -7.88 -3.26 7.66
C HIS A 9 -8.71 -2.01 7.41
N ARG A 10 -9.89 -2.19 6.81
CA ARG A 10 -10.99 -1.22 6.62
C ARG A 10 -10.55 0.20 6.20
N HIS A 11 -10.59 0.41 4.89
CA HIS A 11 -10.50 1.72 4.23
C HIS A 11 -11.78 2.55 4.43
N LYS A 12 -11.64 3.81 4.88
CA LYS A 12 -12.19 5.01 4.20
C LYS A 12 -11.99 6.31 4.99
N PHE A 13 -11.51 7.34 4.29
CA PHE A 13 -12.13 8.68 4.37
C PHE A 13 -13.16 8.89 3.26
N HIS A 14 -12.99 8.36 2.03
CA HIS A 14 -14.07 8.25 1.03
C HIS A 14 -13.83 7.05 0.11
N HIS A 15 -14.89 6.36 -0.26
CA HIS A 15 -15.03 5.39 -1.37
C HIS A 15 -16.54 5.10 -1.35
N TYR A 16 -17.20 4.94 -2.48
CA TYR A 16 -18.61 4.52 -2.53
C TYR A 16 -18.68 3.32 -3.45
N ILE A 17 -18.79 2.12 -2.87
CA ILE A 17 -19.32 0.97 -3.57
C ILE A 17 -20.35 0.36 -2.63
N ASN A 18 -21.60 0.66 -2.98
CA ASN A 18 -22.88 0.16 -2.47
C ASN A 18 -23.33 0.60 -1.07
N ASP A 19 -24.53 1.20 -1.10
CA ASP A 19 -25.40 1.62 -0.01
C ASP A 19 -25.47 0.58 1.13
N ASP A 20 -25.30 1.06 2.37
CA ASP A 20 -26.21 0.81 3.52
C ASP A 20 -25.58 1.04 4.91
N LEU A 21 -24.38 1.62 5.01
CA LEU A 21 -23.74 1.75 6.32
C LEU A 21 -23.48 3.21 6.69
N LYS A 22 -24.27 3.63 7.69
CA LYS A 22 -24.07 4.70 8.68
C LYS A 22 -22.66 5.29 8.67
N SER A 23 -22.54 6.60 8.85
CA SER A 23 -21.28 7.31 9.02
C SER A 23 -20.38 6.65 10.07
N VAL A 24 -19.46 5.79 9.63
CA VAL A 24 -18.44 5.16 10.45
C VAL A 24 -17.15 5.95 10.20
N LYS A 25 -16.70 6.70 11.20
CA LYS A 25 -15.33 7.23 11.25
C LYS A 25 -14.44 6.13 11.84
N GLU A 26 -13.97 5.20 11.01
CA GLU A 26 -13.03 4.16 11.43
C GLU A 26 -11.60 4.54 10.98
N GLU A 27 -10.67 4.53 11.92
CA GLU A 27 -9.24 4.69 11.64
C GLU A 27 -8.76 3.50 10.80
N THR A 28 -8.17 3.82 9.65
CA THR A 28 -7.68 2.84 8.68
C THR A 28 -6.30 2.34 9.13
N PHE A 29 -6.13 1.02 9.24
CA PHE A 29 -4.81 0.41 9.47
C PHE A 29 -4.46 -0.45 8.26
N PHE A 30 -3.29 -0.26 7.66
CA PHE A 30 -2.76 -1.24 6.71
C PHE A 30 -1.32 -1.59 7.06
N LYS A 31 -0.95 -2.84 6.78
CA LYS A 31 0.37 -3.38 7.05
C LYS A 31 0.99 -3.87 5.76
N ILE A 32 2.18 -3.37 5.47
CA ILE A 32 3.03 -3.88 4.39
C ILE A 32 4.05 -4.83 5.01
N VAL A 33 4.20 -6.01 4.42
CA VAL A 33 5.16 -7.03 4.87
C VAL A 33 5.97 -7.52 3.67
N PHE A 34 7.28 -7.35 3.72
CA PHE A 34 8.21 -7.93 2.76
C PHE A 34 8.95 -9.10 3.40
N SER A 35 9.12 -10.21 2.68
CA SER A 35 10.04 -11.26 3.10
C SER A 35 11.51 -10.93 2.77
N ALA A 36 11.75 -9.90 1.96
CA ALA A 36 13.06 -9.37 1.60
C ALA A 36 13.20 -7.96 2.22
N PRO A 37 13.96 -7.80 3.32
CA PRO A 37 14.07 -6.51 4.02
C PRO A 37 14.65 -5.39 3.14
N ASP A 38 15.57 -5.72 2.23
CA ASP A 38 16.19 -4.77 1.30
C ASP A 38 15.19 -4.19 0.29
N GLU A 39 14.14 -4.94 -0.06
CA GLU A 39 13.08 -4.46 -0.94
C GLU A 39 12.31 -3.27 -0.34
N PHE A 40 12.20 -3.22 0.99
CA PHE A 40 11.56 -2.08 1.65
C PHE A 40 12.42 -0.81 1.58
N GLU A 41 13.74 -0.94 1.62
CA GLU A 41 14.65 0.20 1.40
C GLU A 41 14.59 0.67 -0.05
N ARG A 42 14.57 -0.25 -1.02
CA ARG A 42 14.39 0.08 -2.44
C ARG A 42 13.06 0.78 -2.72
N PHE A 43 11.99 0.37 -2.05
CA PHE A 43 10.72 1.07 -2.10
C PHE A 43 10.86 2.51 -1.62
N LYS A 44 11.48 2.74 -0.46
CA LYS A 44 11.69 4.11 0.06
C LYS A 44 12.55 4.96 -0.88
N ASP A 45 13.63 4.38 -1.42
CA ASP A 45 14.49 5.07 -2.39
C ASP A 45 13.70 5.44 -3.65
N TRP A 46 12.86 4.53 -4.14
CA TRP A 46 11.98 4.80 -5.28
C TRP A 46 11.00 5.93 -4.99
N ILE A 47 10.40 5.98 -3.79
CA ILE A 47 9.52 7.09 -3.36
C ILE A 47 10.27 8.43 -3.43
N VAL A 48 11.48 8.50 -2.88
CA VAL A 48 12.30 9.72 -2.88
C VAL A 48 12.67 10.15 -4.29
N GLN A 49 13.08 9.21 -5.15
CA GLN A 49 13.41 9.47 -6.56
C GLN A 49 12.24 10.07 -7.35
N HIS A 50 11.01 9.78 -6.94
CA HIS A 50 9.79 10.28 -7.59
C HIS A 50 9.17 11.47 -6.83
N GLY A 51 9.96 12.12 -5.96
CA GLY A 51 9.57 13.36 -5.28
C GLY A 51 8.57 13.18 -4.13
N GLY A 52 8.45 11.95 -3.61
CA GLY A 52 7.70 11.66 -2.39
C GLY A 52 8.60 11.52 -1.17
N GLU A 53 7.99 11.25 -0.03
CA GLU A 53 8.64 10.91 1.22
C GLU A 53 7.83 9.82 1.90
N TYR A 54 8.47 8.70 2.27
CA TYR A 54 7.80 7.66 3.04
C TYR A 54 8.26 7.71 4.50
N LYS A 55 7.32 7.93 5.42
CA LYS A 55 7.55 7.91 6.86
C LYS A 55 6.57 6.99 7.54
N TYR A 56 7.05 6.08 8.38
CA TYR A 56 6.17 5.28 9.23
C TYR A 56 6.16 5.86 10.64
N ASN A 57 5.03 6.44 11.04
CA ASN A 57 4.79 6.89 12.41
C ASN A 57 4.45 5.66 13.26
N LYS A 58 5.42 5.22 14.06
CA LYS A 58 5.27 4.02 14.91
C LYS A 58 4.28 4.25 16.05
N ASP A 59 4.23 5.46 16.60
CA ASP A 59 3.41 5.78 17.76
C ASP A 59 1.92 5.75 17.40
N GLU A 60 1.59 6.25 16.20
CA GLU A 60 0.23 6.22 15.65
C GLU A 60 -0.04 5.02 14.74
N SER A 61 0.96 4.14 14.55
CA SER A 61 0.90 3.00 13.63
C SER A 61 0.41 3.36 12.22
N ARG A 62 0.81 4.54 11.70
CA ARG A 62 0.31 5.12 10.45
C ARG A 62 1.43 5.45 9.47
N GLN A 63 1.17 5.28 8.18
CA GLN A 63 2.02 5.74 7.10
C GLN A 63 1.75 7.22 6.80
N GLU A 64 2.81 7.99 6.78
CA GLU A 64 2.84 9.45 6.59
C GLU A 64 3.85 9.81 5.50
N GLY A 65 3.86 11.09 5.17
CA GLY A 65 4.76 11.69 4.18
C GLY A 65 4.00 12.17 2.95
N SER A 66 4.71 12.26 1.84
CA SER A 66 4.16 12.71 0.56
C SER A 66 4.19 11.59 -0.46
N PHE A 67 3.12 11.50 -1.24
CA PHE A 67 3.07 10.52 -2.32
C PHE A 67 4.08 10.85 -3.42
N PRO A 68 4.68 9.83 -4.05
CA PRO A 68 5.51 10.01 -5.23
C PRO A 68 4.65 10.52 -6.39
N ARG A 69 5.25 11.25 -7.33
CA ARG A 69 4.60 11.62 -8.58
C ARG A 69 4.62 10.44 -9.52
N VAL A 70 3.45 9.85 -9.74
CA VAL A 70 3.25 8.73 -10.66
C VAL A 70 2.20 9.20 -11.68
N PRO A 71 2.57 9.39 -12.95
CA PRO A 71 1.68 9.95 -13.99
C PRO A 71 0.34 9.22 -14.14
N GLU A 72 0.30 7.93 -13.80
CA GLU A 72 -0.87 7.06 -13.91
C GLU A 72 -1.95 7.32 -12.85
N PHE A 73 -1.69 8.18 -11.86
CA PHE A 73 -2.62 8.50 -10.79
C PHE A 73 -3.11 9.95 -10.90
N GLU A 74 -4.42 10.14 -11.09
CA GLU A 74 -5.01 11.45 -11.39
C GLU A 74 -5.59 12.18 -10.15
N ASP A 75 -6.28 11.51 -9.21
CA ASP A 75 -7.07 12.25 -8.18
C ASP A 75 -7.03 11.71 -6.74
N GLU A 76 -7.23 10.40 -6.50
CA GLU A 76 -7.27 9.84 -5.13
C GLU A 76 -6.40 8.59 -5.06
N ILE A 77 -5.32 8.65 -4.27
CA ILE A 77 -4.38 7.55 -4.08
C ILE A 77 -4.14 7.23 -2.61
N CYS A 78 -4.09 5.94 -2.28
CA CYS A 78 -3.54 5.47 -1.01
C CYS A 78 -2.09 4.99 -1.18
N TRP A 79 -1.40 4.89 -0.05
CA TRP A 79 -0.12 4.16 0.04
C TRP A 79 -0.21 2.71 -0.46
N CYS A 80 -1.39 2.08 -0.38
CA CYS A 80 -1.60 0.75 -0.91
C CYS A 80 -1.57 0.68 -2.44
N ASP A 81 -2.08 1.70 -3.13
CA ASP A 81 -2.05 1.80 -4.59
C ASP A 81 -0.61 2.07 -5.05
N ILE A 82 0.08 3.00 -4.37
CA ILE A 82 1.50 3.28 -4.60
C ILE A 82 2.35 2.02 -4.41
N MET A 83 2.11 1.26 -3.35
CA MET A 83 2.85 0.02 -3.09
C MET A 83 2.54 -1.06 -4.14
N THR A 84 1.27 -1.23 -4.49
CA THR A 84 0.86 -2.19 -5.52
C THR A 84 1.52 -1.84 -6.85
N TYR A 85 1.52 -0.55 -7.22
CA TYR A 85 2.19 -0.05 -8.40
C TYR A 85 3.69 -0.37 -8.39
N TYR A 86 4.38 -0.02 -7.29
CA TYR A 86 5.79 -0.34 -7.12
C TYR A 86 6.05 -1.85 -7.29
N LEU A 87 5.30 -2.70 -6.59
CA LEU A 87 5.50 -4.15 -6.64
C LEU A 87 5.37 -4.70 -8.07
N MET A 88 4.28 -4.33 -8.76
CA MET A 88 3.95 -4.90 -10.06
C MET A 88 4.74 -4.29 -11.22
N HIS A 89 4.93 -2.97 -11.20
CA HIS A 89 5.47 -2.23 -12.34
C HIS A 89 6.93 -1.81 -12.19
N VAL A 90 7.47 -1.80 -10.97
CA VAL A 90 8.86 -1.38 -10.71
C VAL A 90 9.71 -2.57 -10.24
N ALA A 91 9.26 -3.27 -9.21
CA ALA A 91 10.04 -4.32 -8.54
C ALA A 91 9.91 -5.70 -9.21
N GLY A 92 8.99 -5.89 -10.15
CA GLY A 92 8.82 -7.14 -10.90
C GLY A 92 8.20 -8.27 -10.07
N TYR A 93 7.42 -7.95 -9.05
CA TYR A 93 6.55 -8.91 -8.38
C TYR A 93 5.29 -9.17 -9.21
N THR A 94 4.70 -10.34 -9.05
CA THR A 94 3.41 -10.69 -9.63
C THR A 94 2.38 -10.93 -8.53
N PHE A 95 1.13 -10.55 -8.78
CA PHE A 95 0.03 -10.90 -7.90
C PHE A 95 -0.10 -12.42 -7.81
N TYR A 96 -0.27 -12.93 -6.58
CA TYR A 96 -0.37 -14.36 -6.30
C TYR A 96 -1.74 -14.74 -5.75
N SER A 97 -2.20 -14.10 -4.67
CA SER A 97 -3.48 -14.45 -4.05
C SER A 97 -4.04 -13.32 -3.19
N THR A 98 -5.33 -13.42 -2.85
CA THR A 98 -5.95 -12.61 -1.81
C THR A 98 -5.86 -13.29 -0.43
N ILE A 99 -5.97 -12.49 0.63
CA ILE A 99 -6.10 -12.95 2.01
C ILE A 99 -7.54 -12.70 2.46
N HIS A 100 -8.23 -13.74 2.92
CA HIS A 100 -9.54 -13.65 3.57
C HIS A 100 -9.40 -13.87 5.08
N PRO A 101 -10.21 -13.21 5.94
CA PRO A 101 -11.24 -12.20 5.66
C PRO A 101 -10.69 -10.76 5.54
N TYR A 102 -9.41 -10.57 5.84
CA TYR A 102 -8.75 -9.27 5.85
C TYR A 102 -8.34 -8.89 4.43
N LYS A 103 -9.13 -8.06 3.74
CA LYS A 103 -8.93 -7.55 2.37
C LYS A 103 -7.45 -7.28 2.03
N GLY A 104 -6.71 -8.30 1.71
CA GLY A 104 -5.25 -8.26 1.62
C GLY A 104 -4.78 -9.02 0.41
N GLU A 105 -3.56 -8.72 -0.02
CA GLU A 105 -2.99 -9.17 -1.27
C GLU A 105 -1.59 -9.73 -1.01
N VAL A 106 -1.27 -10.82 -1.70
CA VAL A 106 0.05 -11.46 -1.69
C VAL A 106 0.64 -11.34 -3.09
N TYR A 107 1.91 -10.94 -3.12
CA TYR A 107 2.71 -10.79 -4.33
C TYR A 107 3.98 -11.65 -4.20
N VAL A 108 4.46 -12.19 -5.32
CA VAL A 108 5.63 -13.07 -5.36
C VAL A 108 6.63 -12.63 -6.44
N LYS A 109 7.91 -12.87 -6.19
CA LYS A 109 9.00 -12.66 -7.16
C LYS A 109 9.94 -13.86 -7.14
N GLY A 110 10.29 -14.37 -8.33
CA GLY A 110 11.14 -15.55 -8.53
C GLY A 110 12.48 -15.45 -7.83
#